data_AF-A0A4P7SLA7-F1
#
_entry.id   AF-A0A4P7SLA7-F1
#
_cell.length_a   1.000
_cell.length_b   1.000
_cell.length_c   1.000
_cell.angle_alpha   90.00
_cell.angle_beta   90.00
_cell.angle_gamma   90.00
#
_symmetry.space_group_name_H-M   'P 1'
#
loop_
_entity.id
_entity.type
_entity.pdbx_description
1 polymer ?
#
loop_
_entity_poly.entity_id
_entity_poly.type
_entity_poly.pdbx_seq_one_letter_code
_entity_poly.pdbx_strand_id
1 'polypeptide(L)' 'MSELSTATVPGRDVAFDEQARLRCPECGSIDLTVTDVDRLPDVAWVNHTASCGQCGTASTLALVSVFGHVVLRWLPDAR' A
#
# COMPACT_ATOMS: atom_id res chain seq x y z
N MET A 1 -27.53 -20.15 0.21
CA MET A 1 -26.06 -20.08 0.27
C MET A 1 -25.71 -18.60 0.22
N SER A 2 -25.34 -18.03 1.36
CA SER A 2 -25.01 -16.61 1.45
C SER A 2 -23.66 -16.39 0.77
N GLU A 3 -23.68 -15.62 -0.32
CA GLU A 3 -22.47 -15.10 -0.93
C GLU A 3 -21.87 -14.11 0.07
N LEU A 4 -20.87 -14.57 0.82
CA LEU A 4 -19.97 -13.71 1.56
C LEU A 4 -19.25 -12.86 0.49
N SER A 5 -19.81 -11.69 0.18
CA SER A 5 -19.07 -10.63 -0.50
C SER A 5 -17.88 -10.32 0.40
N THR A 6 -16.74 -10.91 0.08
CA THR A 6 -15.45 -10.53 0.63
C THR A 6 -15.35 -9.04 0.35
N ALA A 7 -15.55 -8.21 1.38
CA ALA A 7 -15.28 -6.79 1.29
C ALA A 7 -13.82 -6.69 0.88
N THR A 8 -13.59 -6.48 -0.42
CA THR A 8 -12.24 -6.40 -0.96
C THR A 8 -11.67 -5.12 -0.39
N VAL A 9 -10.73 -5.25 0.55
CA VAL A 9 -10.01 -4.10 1.07
C VAL A 9 -9.43 -3.38 -0.15
N PRO A 10 -9.74 -2.08 -0.36
CA PRO A 10 -9.35 -1.38 -1.56
C PRO A 10 -7.83 -1.43 -1.75
N GLY A 11 -7.41 -1.51 -3.00
CA GLY A 11 -6.00 -1.58 -3.36
C GLY A 11 -5.51 -2.92 -3.89
N ARG A 12 -4.23 -2.95 -4.22
CA ARG A 12 -3.47 -4.10 -4.69
C ARG A 12 -2.60 -4.63 -3.55
N ASP A 13 -2.41 -5.95 -3.51
CA ASP A 13 -1.49 -6.57 -2.57
C ASP A 13 -0.06 -6.06 -2.76
N VAL A 14 0.67 -5.97 -1.65
CA VAL A 14 2.08 -5.67 -1.66
C VAL A 14 2.90 -6.91 -2.02
N ALA A 15 3.95 -6.72 -2.79
CA ALA A 15 4.95 -7.74 -3.06
C ALA A 15 6.27 -7.34 -2.40
N PHE A 16 6.95 -8.32 -1.81
CA PHE A 16 8.26 -8.14 -1.20
C PHE A 16 9.30 -8.98 -1.95
N ASP A 17 10.57 -8.58 -1.90
CA ASP A 17 11.68 -9.45 -2.29
C ASP A 17 12.12 -10.37 -1.13
N GLU A 18 13.16 -11.17 -1.39
CA GLU A 18 13.72 -12.11 -0.41
C GLU A 18 14.37 -11.41 0.80
N GLN A 19 14.61 -10.10 0.70
CA GLN A 19 15.16 -9.26 1.77
C GLN A 19 14.07 -8.42 2.47
N ALA A 20 12.79 -8.77 2.26
CA ALA A 20 11.63 -8.05 2.79
C ALA A 20 11.54 -6.57 2.36
N ARG A 21 12.10 -6.22 1.19
CA ARG A 21 11.95 -4.88 0.61
C ARG A 21 10.70 -4.83 -0.26
N LEU A 22 9.95 -3.74 -0.10
CA LEU A 22 8.72 -3.51 -0.84
C LEU A 22 9.02 -3.28 -2.33
N ARG A 23 8.21 -3.87 -3.20
CA ARG A 23 8.29 -3.69 -4.66
C ARG A 23 7.26 -2.69 -5.15
N CYS A 24 7.67 -1.89 -6.13
CA CYS A 24 6.82 -0.99 -6.89
C CYS A 24 5.68 -1.80 -7.54
N PRO A 25 4.42 -1.37 -7.40
CA PRO A 25 3.28 -2.10 -7.94
C PRO A 25 3.24 -2.12 -9.47
N GLU A 26 3.91 -1.17 -10.14
CA GLU A 26 3.87 -1.03 -11.59
C GLU A 26 5.02 -1.75 -12.29
N CYS A 27 6.27 -1.57 -11.84
CA CYS A 27 7.45 -2.13 -12.51
C CYS A 27 8.17 -3.22 -11.71
N GLY A 28 7.77 -3.47 -10.46
CA GLY A 28 8.40 -4.47 -9.58
C GLY A 28 9.78 -4.08 -9.03
N SER A 29 10.29 -2.89 -9.34
CA SER A 29 11.55 -2.37 -8.79
C SER A 29 11.43 -2.13 -7.28
N ILE A 30 12.56 -2.27 -6.58
CA ILE A 30 12.69 -1.98 -5.14
C ILE A 30 13.18 -0.54 -4.87
N ASP A 31 13.47 0.22 -5.93
CA ASP A 31 13.90 1.61 -5.84
C ASP A 31 12.69 2.51 -5.55
N LEU A 32 12.25 2.50 -4.29
CA LEU A 32 11.12 3.25 -3.77
C LEU A 32 11.62 4.29 -2.75
N THR A 33 11.23 5.53 -2.95
CA THR A 33 11.47 6.63 -2.00
C THR A 33 10.14 7.11 -1.44
N VAL A 34 9.99 7.11 -0.11
CA VAL A 34 8.82 7.71 0.55
C VAL A 34 8.96 9.22 0.46
N THR A 35 7.97 9.88 -0.14
CA THR A 35 7.94 11.32 -0.39
C THR A 35 6.96 12.05 0.52
N ASP A 36 5.93 11.36 1.02
CA ASP A 36 4.95 11.94 1.93
C ASP A 36 4.39 10.88 2.88
N VAL A 37 3.92 11.33 4.06
CA VAL A 37 3.29 10.49 5.08
C VAL A 37 2.08 11.21 5.65
N ASP A 38 0.90 10.69 5.36
CA ASP A 38 -0.38 11.20 5.87
C ASP A 38 -0.93 10.29 6.97
N ARG A 39 -1.25 10.86 8.12
CA ARG A 39 -1.78 10.16 9.30
C ARG A 39 -3.18 10.65 9.56
N LEU A 40 -4.14 9.74 9.49
CA LEU A 40 -5.52 10.04 9.88
C LEU A 40 -5.66 9.81 11.39
N PRO A 41 -5.85 10.84 12.23
CA PRO A 41 -5.74 10.72 13.68
C PRO A 41 -6.84 9.87 14.34
N ASP A 42 -8.00 9.76 13.69
CA ASP A 42 -9.17 9.05 14.23
C ASP A 42 -9.23 7.57 13.82
N VAL A 43 -8.28 7.11 13.00
CA VAL A 43 -8.17 5.72 12.55
C VAL A 43 -6.72 5.28 12.66
N ALA A 44 -6.49 4.00 12.95
CA ALA A 44 -5.13 3.44 12.93
C ALA A 44 -4.66 3.21 11.47
N TRP A 45 -4.68 4.28 10.68
CA TRP A 45 -4.41 4.31 9.25
C TRP A 45 -3.32 5.34 8.97
N VAL A 46 -2.27 4.91 8.26
CA VAL A 46 -1.20 5.78 7.77
C VAL A 46 -0.99 5.53 6.27
N ASN A 47 -1.12 6.59 5.47
CA ASN A 47 -0.78 6.57 4.05
C ASN A 47 0.66 7.04 3.85
N HIS A 48 1.39 6.34 2.99
CA HIS A 48 2.73 6.74 2.55
C HIS A 48 2.70 6.91 1.05
N THR A 49 3.04 8.10 0.55
CA THR A 49 3.27 8.27 -0.88
C THR A 49 4.68 7.82 -1.19
N ALA A 50 4.83 6.86 -2.08
CA ALA A 50 6.11 6.32 -2.51
C ALA A 50 6.30 6.56 -4.01
N SER A 51 7.42 7.18 -4.38
CA SER A 51 7.83 7.36 -5.76
C SER A 51 8.85 6.30 -6.14
N CYS A 52 8.63 5.64 -7.29
CA CYS A 52 9.59 4.68 -7.83
C CYS A 52 10.66 5.41 -8.66
N GLY A 53 11.93 5.28 -8.30
CA GLY A 53 13.04 5.87 -9.05
C GLY A 53 13.23 5.25 -10.45
N GLN A 54 12.77 4.01 -10.65
CA GLN A 54 12.94 3.31 -11.92
C GLN A 54 11.86 3.62 -12.96
N CYS A 55 10.58 3.65 -12.59
CA CYS A 55 9.49 3.96 -13.53
C CYS A 55 8.88 5.36 -13.35
N GLY A 56 9.28 6.10 -12.31
CA GLY A 56 8.80 7.45 -12.01
C GLY A 56 7.39 7.52 -11.40
N THR A 57 6.68 6.40 -11.30
CA THR A 57 5.32 6.36 -10.77
C THR A 57 5.30 6.66 -9.28
N ALA A 58 4.40 7.55 -8.87
CA ALA A 58 4.03 7.72 -7.47
C ALA A 58 2.84 6.82 -7.14
N SER A 59 2.86 6.17 -5.98
CA SER A 59 1.78 5.30 -5.52
C SER A 59 1.58 5.45 -4.02
N THR A 60 0.33 5.34 -3.58
CA THR A 60 0.00 5.46 -2.15
C THR A 60 -0.03 4.08 -1.51
N LEU A 61 0.81 3.87 -0.50
CA LEU A 61 0.80 2.69 0.36
C LEU A 61 -0.01 2.99 1.63
N ALA A 62 -1.15 2.32 1.78
CA ALA A 62 -1.89 2.32 3.04
C ALA A 62 -1.33 1.28 4.00
N LEU A 63 -1.03 1.71 5.21
CA LEU A 63 -0.75 0.87 6.37
C LEU A 63 -1.90 1.02 7.36
N VAL A 64 -2.63 -0.06 7.59
CA VAL A 64 -3.80 -0.08 8.45
C VAL A 64 -3.60 -1.11 9.56
N SER A 65 -3.69 -0.68 10.81
CA SER A 65 -3.61 -1.56 11.97
C SER A 65 -5.00 -1.76 12.57
N VAL A 66 -5.58 -2.94 12.40
CA VAL A 66 -6.92 -3.27 12.90
C VAL A 66 -6.91 -4.62 13.61
N PHE A 67 -7.56 -4.69 14.78
CA PHE A 67 -7.70 -5.93 15.57
C PHE A 67 -6.38 -6.69 15.83
N GLY A 68 -5.26 -5.97 16.00
CA GLY A 68 -3.93 -6.58 16.20
C GLY A 68 -3.24 -7.07 14.93
N HIS A 69 -3.82 -6.82 13.75
CA HIS A 69 -3.25 -7.14 12.46
C HIS A 69 -2.82 -5.87 11.72
N VAL A 70 -1.67 -5.93 11.05
CA VAL A 70 -1.20 -4.89 10.13
C VAL A 70 -1.49 -5.33 8.70
N VAL A 71 -2.21 -4.50 7.97
CA VAL A 71 -2.55 -4.70 6.56
C VAL A 71 -1.85 -3.62 5.74
N LEU A 72 -1.16 -4.05 4.69
CA LEU A 72 -0.47 -3.19 3.73
C LEU A 72 -1.13 -3.33 2.35
N ARG A 73 -1.51 -2.21 1.74
CA ARG A 73 -2.15 -2.19 0.41
C ARG A 73 -1.66 -1.01 -0.41
N TRP A 74 -1.36 -1.25 -1.68
CA TRP A 74 -1.20 -0.18 -2.66
C TRP A 74 -2.58 0.34 -3.06
N LEU A 75 -2.93 1.57 -2.72
CA LEU A 75 -4.21 2.16 -3.09
C LEU A 75 -4.21 2.50 -4.59
N PRO A 76 -5.35 2.34 -5.29
CA PRO A 76 -5.49 2.86 -6.64
C PRO A 76 -5.35 4.38 -6.60
N ASP A 77 -4.76 4.94 -7.64
CA ASP A 77 -4.62 6.39 -7.77
C ASP A 77 -6.00 7.05 -7.68
N ALA A 78 -6.17 8.00 -6.77
CA ALA A 78 -7.44 8.68 -6.54
C ALA A 78 -7.64 9.73 -7.65
N ARG A 79 -8.08 9.28 -8.82
CA ARG A 79 -8.38 10.15 -9.95
C ARG A 79 -9.86 10.44 -10.07
#